data_AF-A0A349BAB5-F1
#
_entry.id   AF-A0A349BAB5-F1
#
_cell.length_a   1.000
_cell.length_b   1.000
_cell.length_c   1.000
_cell.angle_alpha   90.00
_cell.angle_beta   90.00
_cell.angle_gamma   90.00
#
_symmetry.space_group_name_H-M   'P 1'
#
loop_
_entity.id
_entity.type
_entity.pdbx_description
1 polymer ?
#
loop_
_entity_poly.entity_id
_entity_poly.type
_entity_poly.pdbx_seq_one_letter_code
_entity_poly.pdbx_strand_id
1 'polypeptide(L)'
;MAVLVTALLIGTAAPAGAGLLPGGLLDGGSTDSGYDDPFFLNWPTYLPSTTPDTYVASTSNECRNGQVQCVDKVIREMTARYNALGCDHASTFAFTYLLTTEEYRRAVEDPEFFTDNAFINHQDAVFADYYFEQFDDWSRGAIDQVSPAWRIAFDSAERQRVSGMGNVFLGMNAHVNRDLPFVLADIGLVKPDGTSRKADHDRVNDFLAATNQYLLPEAAKFLDPTLDDGDIPGISVDNSLMVQALVVWREQAWRNAERLVAAPTPEARAAVAQEIEQMAAAEALLIRTAFSYTPLHTLLGMGPSQRNAFCESSFRTR
;
A
#
# COMPACT_ATOMS: atom_id res chain seq x y z
N MET A 1 0.87 -21.18 -4.33
CA MET A 1 2.28 -20.76 -4.42
C MET A 1 2.69 -20.21 -5.79
N ALA A 2 2.61 -20.96 -6.90
CA ALA A 2 3.10 -20.47 -8.21
C ALA A 2 2.29 -19.31 -8.84
N VAL A 3 1.01 -19.16 -8.51
CA VAL A 3 0.12 -18.15 -9.14
C VAL A 3 0.38 -16.72 -8.62
N LEU A 4 0.67 -16.53 -7.32
CA LEU A 4 0.95 -15.18 -6.77
C LEU A 4 2.30 -14.63 -7.27
N VAL A 5 3.33 -15.47 -7.29
CA VAL A 5 4.67 -15.07 -7.78
C VAL A 5 4.66 -14.82 -9.29
N THR A 6 3.84 -15.56 -10.05
CA THR A 6 3.71 -15.31 -11.49
C THR A 6 2.91 -14.02 -11.76
N ALA A 7 1.90 -13.69 -10.95
CA ALA A 7 1.18 -12.41 -11.07
C ALA A 7 2.09 -11.20 -10.77
N LEU A 8 2.97 -11.31 -9.76
CA LEU A 8 3.98 -10.29 -9.43
C LEU A 8 5.04 -10.08 -10.54
N LEU A 9 5.26 -11.07 -11.41
CA LEU A 9 6.28 -11.03 -12.47
C LEU A 9 5.74 -10.63 -13.86
N ILE A 10 4.42 -10.60 -14.08
CA ILE A 10 3.85 -10.29 -15.40
C ILE A 10 3.95 -8.79 -15.75
N GLY A 11 4.30 -7.92 -14.79
CA GLY A 11 4.45 -6.47 -15.01
C GLY A 11 5.80 -6.00 -15.55
N THR A 12 6.84 -6.84 -15.61
CA THR A 12 8.20 -6.38 -15.99
C THR A 12 8.51 -6.61 -17.47
N ALA A 13 7.96 -5.76 -18.33
CA ALA A 13 8.56 -5.54 -19.65
C ALA A 13 9.51 -4.33 -19.59
N ALA A 14 10.76 -4.56 -19.18
CA ALA A 14 11.86 -3.59 -19.37
C ALA A 14 12.99 -4.26 -20.19
N PRO A 15 13.66 -3.53 -21.11
CA PRO A 15 14.58 -4.12 -22.07
C PRO A 15 15.91 -4.49 -21.42
N ALA A 16 16.44 -5.64 -21.84
CA ALA A 16 17.73 -6.16 -21.41
C ALA A 16 18.89 -5.27 -21.89
N GLY A 17 19.76 -4.87 -20.97
CA GLY A 17 21.08 -4.34 -21.30
C GLY A 17 21.79 -3.69 -20.13
N ALA A 18 22.77 -4.40 -19.53
CA ALA A 18 24.15 -3.92 -19.35
C ALA A 18 24.94 -4.75 -18.30
N GLY A 19 26.06 -5.28 -18.76
CA GLY A 19 27.41 -5.18 -18.16
C GLY A 19 27.60 -5.29 -16.65
N LEU A 20 28.21 -6.41 -16.23
CA LEU A 20 28.87 -6.60 -14.94
C LEU A 20 30.17 -5.78 -14.85
N LEU A 21 30.37 -5.05 -13.74
CA LEU A 21 31.69 -4.71 -13.20
C LEU A 21 31.68 -4.79 -11.66
N PRO A 22 32.77 -5.22 -10.99
CA PRO A 22 32.76 -5.55 -9.57
C PRO A 22 33.34 -4.45 -8.65
N GLY A 23 32.77 -4.36 -7.44
CA GLY A 23 33.52 -4.28 -6.18
C GLY A 23 33.96 -2.91 -5.65
N GLY A 24 33.40 -2.53 -4.50
CA GLY A 24 33.94 -1.47 -3.64
C GLY A 24 33.17 -1.41 -2.32
N LEU A 25 33.68 -2.12 -1.30
CA LEU A 25 33.23 -2.02 0.11
C LEU A 25 33.62 -0.65 0.67
N LEU A 26 32.66 0.09 1.23
CA LEU A 26 32.93 1.12 2.23
C LEU A 26 31.94 0.99 3.38
N ASP A 27 32.55 0.94 4.56
CA ASP A 27 32.02 0.80 5.90
C ASP A 27 31.42 2.13 6.38
N GLY A 28 30.30 2.10 7.09
CA GLY A 28 29.58 3.31 7.50
C GLY A 28 28.42 3.06 8.45
N GLY A 29 28.74 2.95 9.74
CA GLY A 29 27.91 3.39 10.88
C GLY A 29 26.44 2.98 10.92
N SER A 30 26.14 1.80 11.46
CA SER A 30 24.79 1.41 11.88
C SER A 30 24.37 2.16 13.13
N THR A 31 23.43 3.10 13.01
CA THR A 31 22.57 3.52 14.11
C THR A 31 21.38 2.57 14.19
N ASP A 32 21.35 1.85 15.31
CA ASP A 32 20.47 0.73 15.62
C ASP A 32 19.05 1.22 15.94
N SER A 33 18.14 1.01 14.99
CA SER A 33 16.68 0.96 15.18
C SER A 33 16.06 -0.08 14.24
N GLY A 34 16.87 -1.05 13.79
CA GLY A 34 16.63 -1.83 12.58
C GLY A 34 15.83 -3.09 12.81
N TYR A 35 14.74 -3.20 12.06
CA TYR A 35 14.16 -4.46 11.61
C TYR A 35 15.25 -5.55 11.40
N ASP A 36 15.19 -6.61 12.20
CA ASP A 36 16.20 -7.69 12.24
C ASP A 36 15.60 -8.99 11.68
N ASP A 37 14.94 -8.92 10.51
CA ASP A 37 14.66 -10.12 9.72
C ASP A 37 15.71 -10.26 8.61
N PRO A 38 16.54 -11.34 8.66
CA PRO A 38 17.68 -11.52 7.76
C PRO A 38 17.27 -11.75 6.30
N PHE A 39 15.98 -11.87 6.00
CA PHE A 39 15.46 -12.10 4.65
C PHE A 39 14.82 -10.86 4.00
N PHE A 40 14.63 -9.75 4.73
CA PHE A 40 14.19 -8.52 4.11
C PHE A 40 15.37 -7.77 3.50
N LEU A 41 15.28 -7.57 2.19
CA LEU A 41 16.15 -6.66 1.47
C LEU A 41 15.32 -5.52 0.91
N ASN A 42 15.58 -4.28 1.36
CA ASN A 42 15.03 -3.07 0.74
C ASN A 42 15.76 -2.77 -0.58
N TRP A 43 15.62 -3.69 -1.54
CA TRP A 43 16.34 -3.66 -2.82
C TRP A 43 16.05 -2.42 -3.69
N PRO A 44 14.91 -1.70 -3.60
CA PRO A 44 14.69 -0.47 -4.35
C PRO A 44 15.72 0.62 -4.09
N THR A 45 16.35 0.62 -2.91
CA THR A 45 17.42 1.57 -2.55
C THR A 45 18.66 1.48 -3.46
N TYR A 46 18.83 0.34 -4.15
CA TYR A 46 19.91 0.14 -5.13
C TYR A 46 19.54 0.59 -6.55
N LEU A 47 18.28 0.97 -6.79
CA LEU A 47 17.84 1.43 -8.10
C LEU A 47 17.77 2.96 -8.16
N PRO A 48 18.46 3.60 -9.12
CA PRO A 48 18.42 5.04 -9.24
C PRO A 48 17.02 5.53 -9.66
N SER A 49 16.71 6.77 -9.27
CA SER A 49 15.63 7.54 -9.89
C SER A 49 15.97 7.83 -11.35
N THR A 50 14.97 7.78 -12.23
CA THR A 50 15.07 8.22 -13.62
C THR A 50 14.37 9.56 -13.85
N THR A 51 13.81 10.16 -12.80
CA THR A 51 13.16 11.46 -12.86
C THR A 51 14.15 12.53 -13.31
N PRO A 52 13.80 13.40 -14.28
CA PRO A 52 14.63 14.57 -14.59
C PRO A 52 14.81 15.46 -13.35
N ASP A 53 15.97 16.12 -13.20
CA ASP A 53 16.31 17.01 -12.07
C ASP A 53 15.49 18.33 -12.03
N THR A 54 14.27 18.30 -12.54
CA THR A 54 13.36 19.46 -12.61
C THR A 54 12.39 19.40 -11.45
N TYR A 55 12.52 20.38 -10.54
CA TYR A 55 11.54 20.59 -9.49
C TYR A 55 10.20 21.03 -10.09
N VAL A 56 9.14 20.31 -9.72
CA VAL A 56 7.75 20.69 -9.96
C VAL A 56 7.06 20.82 -8.61
N ALA A 57 6.48 22.00 -8.34
CA ALA A 57 5.77 22.24 -7.10
C ALA A 57 4.52 21.38 -6.99
N SER A 58 4.18 20.98 -5.76
CA SER A 58 2.96 20.20 -5.51
C SER A 58 1.70 20.92 -5.99
N THR A 59 0.79 20.17 -6.57
CA THR A 59 -0.55 20.59 -6.98
C THR A 59 -1.60 20.39 -5.88
N SER A 60 -1.30 19.62 -4.83
CA SER A 60 -2.18 19.41 -3.68
C SER A 60 -1.93 20.43 -2.57
N ASN A 61 -3.01 20.83 -1.89
CA ASN A 61 -2.95 21.73 -0.74
C ASN A 61 -3.03 20.99 0.61
N GLU A 62 -3.34 19.70 0.61
CA GLU A 62 -3.49 18.97 1.87
C GLU A 62 -2.16 18.78 2.57
N CYS A 63 -2.09 19.23 3.82
CA CYS A 63 -0.85 19.29 4.60
C CYS A 63 0.35 19.95 3.88
N ARG A 64 0.10 21.02 3.11
CA ARG A 64 1.15 21.70 2.33
C ARG A 64 2.41 22.11 3.11
N ASN A 65 2.29 22.35 4.41
CA ASN A 65 3.41 22.72 5.28
C ASN A 65 4.12 21.52 5.93
N GLY A 66 3.65 20.29 5.68
CA GLY A 66 4.28 19.06 6.17
C GLY A 66 4.32 18.91 7.68
N GLN A 67 3.37 19.53 8.40
CA GLN A 67 3.33 19.45 9.86
C GLN A 67 2.91 18.05 10.33
N VAL A 68 3.57 17.53 11.37
CA VAL A 68 3.27 16.20 11.90
C VAL A 68 1.82 16.05 12.40
N GLN A 69 1.20 17.16 12.81
CA GLN A 69 -0.22 17.20 13.21
C GLN A 69 -1.18 16.83 12.07
N CYS A 70 -0.73 16.87 10.82
CA CYS A 70 -1.48 16.33 9.69
C CYS A 70 -1.63 14.83 9.80
N VAL A 71 -0.57 14.11 10.17
CA VAL A 71 -0.61 12.66 10.38
C VAL A 71 -1.56 12.34 11.54
N ASP A 72 -1.54 13.15 12.61
CA ASP A 72 -2.51 13.00 13.70
C ASP A 72 -3.97 13.21 13.21
N LYS A 73 -4.20 14.08 12.22
CA LYS A 73 -5.52 14.27 11.59
C LYS A 73 -5.91 13.04 10.78
N VAL A 74 -4.99 12.46 9.99
CA VAL A 74 -5.23 11.22 9.24
C VAL A 74 -5.59 10.08 10.20
N ILE A 75 -4.85 9.90 11.28
CA ILE A 75 -5.13 8.86 12.30
C ILE A 75 -6.53 9.03 12.90
N ARG A 76 -6.92 10.27 13.24
CA ARG A 76 -8.27 10.55 13.78
C ARG A 76 -9.37 10.21 12.77
N GLU A 77 -9.18 10.59 11.51
CA GLU A 77 -10.14 10.33 10.44
C GLU A 77 -10.25 8.83 10.14
N MET A 78 -9.11 8.14 10.00
CA MET A 78 -9.04 6.68 9.85
C MET A 78 -9.71 5.95 11.02
N THR A 79 -9.48 6.40 12.25
CA THR A 79 -10.13 5.86 13.44
C THR A 79 -11.65 6.00 13.37
N ALA A 80 -12.14 7.18 12.98
CA ALA A 80 -13.58 7.43 12.84
C ALA A 80 -14.21 6.53 11.76
N ARG A 81 -13.56 6.43 10.59
CA ARG A 81 -14.01 5.61 9.46
C ARG A 81 -14.03 4.13 9.79
N TYR A 82 -12.94 3.62 10.38
CA TYR A 82 -12.87 2.23 10.84
C TYR A 82 -13.97 1.93 11.86
N ASN A 83 -14.18 2.82 12.85
CA ASN A 83 -15.24 2.62 13.85
C ASN A 83 -16.64 2.58 13.22
N ALA A 84 -16.88 3.39 12.19
CA ALA A 84 -18.16 3.43 11.49
C ALA A 84 -18.42 2.15 10.66
N LEU A 85 -17.37 1.52 10.13
CA LEU A 85 -17.47 0.28 9.37
C LEU A 85 -17.86 -0.93 10.24
N GLY A 86 -17.47 -0.95 11.52
CA GLY A 86 -17.78 -2.07 12.41
C GLY A 86 -17.21 -3.40 11.89
N CYS A 87 -18.10 -4.37 11.65
CA CYS A 87 -17.75 -5.69 11.11
C CYS A 87 -17.92 -5.81 9.59
N ASP A 88 -18.06 -4.71 8.86
CA ASP A 88 -17.96 -4.74 7.40
C ASP A 88 -16.61 -5.34 6.97
N HIS A 89 -16.57 -6.06 5.84
CA HIS A 89 -15.34 -6.71 5.40
C HIS A 89 -14.27 -5.70 4.95
N ALA A 90 -14.66 -4.46 4.60
CA ALA A 90 -13.76 -3.33 4.37
C ALA A 90 -13.06 -2.88 5.67
N SER A 91 -13.65 -3.23 6.83
CA SER A 91 -13.03 -3.44 8.16
C SER A 91 -11.53 -3.63 8.13
N THR A 92 -11.17 -4.69 7.42
CA THR A 92 -9.85 -5.27 7.47
C THR A 92 -8.81 -4.36 6.83
N PHE A 93 -9.04 -3.84 5.62
CA PHE A 93 -8.09 -2.91 5.02
C PHE A 93 -8.01 -1.58 5.80
N ALA A 94 -9.17 -1.04 6.21
CA ALA A 94 -9.22 0.20 6.97
C ALA A 94 -8.41 0.09 8.28
N PHE A 95 -8.50 -1.04 8.98
CA PHE A 95 -7.72 -1.27 10.20
C PHE A 95 -6.23 -1.38 9.93
N THR A 96 -5.84 -2.16 8.92
CA THR A 96 -4.42 -2.33 8.57
C THR A 96 -3.80 -1.00 8.12
N TYR A 97 -4.57 -0.16 7.42
CA TYR A 97 -4.12 1.16 7.03
C TYR A 97 -3.97 2.08 8.26
N LEU A 98 -4.94 2.08 9.19
CA LEU A 98 -4.83 2.83 10.44
C LEU A 98 -3.56 2.47 11.22
N LEU A 99 -3.28 1.17 11.43
CA LEU A 99 -2.08 0.73 12.14
C LEU A 99 -0.79 1.14 11.41
N THR A 100 -0.80 1.11 10.07
CA THR A 100 0.34 1.56 9.27
C THR A 100 0.58 3.07 9.41
N THR A 101 -0.48 3.88 9.44
CA THR A 101 -0.35 5.33 9.68
C THR A 101 0.10 5.63 11.11
N GLU A 102 -0.35 4.86 12.11
CA GLU A 102 0.14 4.97 13.48
C GLU A 102 1.63 4.63 13.59
N GLU A 103 2.11 3.61 12.88
CA GLU A 103 3.54 3.28 12.84
C GLU A 103 4.34 4.36 12.12
N TYR A 104 3.84 4.86 10.98
CA TYR A 104 4.44 6.01 10.30
C TYR A 104 4.57 7.21 11.25
N ARG A 105 3.52 7.49 12.03
CA ARG A 105 3.53 8.56 13.01
C ARG A 105 4.63 8.39 14.06
N ARG A 106 4.96 7.16 14.47
CA ARG A 106 6.10 6.87 15.36
C ARG A 106 7.43 7.06 14.63
N ALA A 107 7.56 6.55 13.40
CA ALA A 107 8.80 6.65 12.62
C ALA A 107 9.21 8.12 12.37
N VAL A 108 8.25 9.00 12.11
CA VAL A 108 8.52 10.44 11.86
C VAL A 108 8.80 11.24 13.15
N GLU A 109 8.72 10.62 14.34
CA GLU A 109 9.18 11.26 15.59
C GLU A 109 10.70 11.39 15.64
N ASP A 110 11.39 10.48 14.98
CA ASP A 110 12.82 10.61 14.75
C ASP A 110 13.07 11.64 13.63
N PRO A 111 13.65 12.81 13.95
CA PRO A 111 13.92 13.85 12.95
C PRO A 111 14.97 13.42 11.91
N GLU A 112 15.70 12.33 12.15
CA GLU A 112 16.75 11.82 11.26
C GLU A 112 16.30 10.64 10.39
N PHE A 113 15.08 10.11 10.59
CA PHE A 113 14.62 8.93 9.87
C PHE A 113 14.43 9.19 8.36
N PHE A 114 13.80 10.31 8.00
CA PHE A 114 13.74 10.79 6.61
C PHE A 114 14.55 12.08 6.46
N THR A 115 15.05 12.29 5.25
CA THR A 115 15.77 13.52 4.89
C THR A 115 14.84 14.72 4.69
N ASP A 116 13.54 14.49 4.48
CA ASP A 116 12.49 15.51 4.36
C ASP A 116 11.17 15.02 5.03
N ASN A 117 11.13 15.03 6.36
CA ASN A 117 9.93 14.65 7.13
C ASN A 117 8.68 15.44 6.72
N ALA A 118 8.84 16.73 6.40
CA ALA A 118 7.73 17.58 6.00
C ALA A 118 7.10 17.10 4.68
N PHE A 119 7.93 16.67 3.72
CA PHE A 119 7.43 16.07 2.50
C PHE A 119 6.68 14.76 2.74
N ILE A 120 7.19 13.87 3.58
CA ILE A 120 6.51 12.60 3.84
C ILE A 120 5.19 12.83 4.61
N ASN A 121 5.12 13.81 5.52
CA ASN A 121 3.87 14.19 6.18
C ASN A 121 2.83 14.73 5.18
N HIS A 122 3.29 15.52 4.19
CA HIS A 122 2.46 15.99 3.08
C HIS A 122 1.98 14.81 2.23
N GLN A 123 2.88 13.88 1.88
CA GLN A 123 2.54 12.67 1.16
C GLN A 123 1.48 11.83 1.88
N ASP A 124 1.65 11.56 3.18
CA ASP A 124 0.71 10.78 3.99
C ASP A 124 -0.70 11.39 3.97
N ALA A 125 -0.81 12.70 4.17
CA ALA A 125 -2.09 13.40 4.14
C ALA A 125 -2.77 13.34 2.76
N VAL A 126 -2.03 13.58 1.68
CA VAL A 126 -2.56 13.50 0.31
C VAL A 126 -2.93 12.07 -0.04
N PHE A 127 -2.14 11.09 0.39
CA PHE A 127 -2.41 9.67 0.13
C PHE A 127 -3.68 9.19 0.85
N ALA A 128 -3.87 9.62 2.09
CA ALA A 128 -5.11 9.36 2.83
C ALA A 128 -6.34 9.95 2.15
N ASP A 129 -6.22 11.18 1.64
CA ASP A 129 -7.31 11.87 0.94
C ASP A 129 -7.76 11.08 -0.31
N TYR A 130 -6.82 10.54 -1.08
CA TYR A 130 -7.12 9.65 -2.21
C TYR A 130 -7.96 8.43 -1.79
N TYR A 131 -7.67 7.82 -0.63
CA TYR A 131 -8.50 6.72 -0.12
C TYR A 131 -9.87 7.22 0.37
N PHE A 132 -9.91 8.34 1.08
CA PHE A 132 -11.14 8.90 1.64
C PHE A 132 -12.15 9.28 0.56
N GLU A 133 -11.71 9.97 -0.49
CA GLU A 133 -12.55 10.30 -1.64
C GLU A 133 -13.15 9.02 -2.25
N GLN A 134 -12.33 8.02 -2.53
CA GLN A 134 -12.77 6.75 -3.12
C GLN A 134 -13.81 6.03 -2.24
N PHE A 135 -13.60 6.03 -0.93
CA PHE A 135 -14.52 5.44 0.04
C PHE A 135 -15.82 6.23 0.16
N ASP A 136 -15.76 7.56 0.17
CA ASP A 136 -16.93 8.44 0.29
C ASP A 136 -17.79 8.39 -0.98
N ASP A 137 -17.14 8.32 -2.14
CA ASP A 137 -17.77 8.15 -3.46
C ASP A 137 -18.50 6.82 -3.54
N TRP A 138 -17.85 5.73 -3.09
CA TRP A 138 -18.50 4.42 -2.97
C TRP A 138 -19.70 4.45 -2.02
N SER A 139 -19.51 4.99 -0.81
CA SER A 139 -20.52 5.02 0.25
C SER A 139 -21.77 5.81 -0.14
N ARG A 140 -21.62 6.88 -0.93
CA ARG A 140 -22.76 7.66 -1.43
C ARG A 140 -23.35 7.15 -2.75
N GLY A 141 -22.82 6.04 -3.29
CA GLY A 141 -23.30 5.43 -4.53
C GLY A 141 -22.84 6.13 -5.82
N ALA A 142 -21.82 6.99 -5.76
CA ALA A 142 -21.20 7.64 -6.93
C ALA A 142 -20.20 6.68 -7.62
N ILE A 143 -20.67 5.50 -8.02
CA ILE A 143 -19.84 4.38 -8.49
C ILE A 143 -19.02 4.73 -9.73
N ASP A 144 -19.48 5.66 -10.56
CA ASP A 144 -18.78 6.16 -11.75
C ASP A 144 -17.53 7.00 -11.42
N GLN A 145 -17.47 7.57 -10.21
CA GLN A 145 -16.34 8.33 -9.70
C GLN A 145 -15.29 7.44 -9.00
N VAL A 146 -15.68 6.24 -8.57
CA VAL A 146 -14.77 5.29 -7.93
C VAL A 146 -13.91 4.59 -8.99
N SER A 147 -12.58 4.69 -8.82
CA SER A 147 -11.62 3.99 -9.68
C SER A 147 -11.88 2.47 -9.77
N PRO A 148 -11.59 1.83 -10.93
CA PRO A 148 -11.87 0.41 -11.13
C PRO A 148 -11.28 -0.53 -10.06
N ALA A 149 -10.05 -0.31 -9.60
CA ALA A 149 -9.41 -1.15 -8.58
C ALA A 149 -10.14 -1.04 -7.24
N TRP A 150 -10.47 0.18 -6.81
CA TRP A 150 -11.26 0.42 -5.59
C TRP A 150 -12.68 -0.13 -5.68
N ARG A 151 -13.34 -0.03 -6.84
CA ARG A 151 -14.64 -0.68 -7.06
C ARG A 151 -14.57 -2.18 -6.84
N ILE A 152 -13.53 -2.85 -7.32
CA ILE A 152 -13.35 -4.30 -7.12
C ILE A 152 -13.12 -4.60 -5.63
N ALA A 153 -12.32 -3.78 -4.94
CA ALA A 153 -12.05 -3.94 -3.51
C ALA A 153 -13.33 -3.80 -2.68
N PHE A 154 -14.05 -2.68 -2.80
CA PHE A 154 -15.28 -2.43 -2.05
C PHE A 154 -16.40 -3.42 -2.41
N ASP A 155 -16.56 -3.76 -3.68
CA ASP A 155 -17.53 -4.78 -4.12
C ASP A 155 -17.22 -6.17 -3.56
N SER A 156 -15.93 -6.50 -3.39
CA SER A 156 -15.52 -7.78 -2.81
C SER A 156 -15.79 -7.84 -1.31
N ALA A 157 -15.59 -6.72 -0.62
CA ALA A 157 -15.93 -6.56 0.79
C ALA A 157 -17.45 -6.61 1.02
N GLU A 158 -18.22 -5.75 0.35
CA GLU A 158 -19.68 -5.65 0.50
C GLU A 158 -20.37 -7.00 0.24
N ARG A 159 -19.91 -7.73 -0.79
CA ARG A 159 -20.47 -9.04 -1.17
C ARG A 159 -19.73 -10.21 -0.52
N GLN A 160 -18.85 -9.94 0.44
CA GLN A 160 -18.17 -10.92 1.28
C GLN A 160 -17.52 -12.06 0.47
N ARG A 161 -16.86 -11.71 -0.64
CA ARG A 161 -16.39 -12.69 -1.63
C ARG A 161 -15.05 -13.31 -1.29
N VAL A 162 -14.24 -12.61 -0.51
CA VAL A 162 -12.84 -12.96 -0.24
C VAL A 162 -12.57 -13.01 1.25
N SER A 163 -11.54 -13.77 1.64
CA SER A 163 -11.04 -13.81 3.02
C SER A 163 -10.63 -12.44 3.54
N GLY A 164 -10.40 -12.30 4.86
CA GLY A 164 -9.82 -11.08 5.44
C GLY A 164 -8.54 -10.67 4.73
N MET A 165 -7.63 -11.63 4.49
CA MET A 165 -6.39 -11.39 3.76
C MET A 165 -6.63 -10.89 2.33
N GLY A 166 -7.65 -11.43 1.64
CA GLY A 166 -8.05 -10.92 0.33
C GLY A 166 -8.50 -9.46 0.38
N ASN A 167 -9.20 -9.04 1.43
CA ASN A 167 -9.58 -7.64 1.62
C ASN A 167 -8.35 -6.74 1.87
N VAL A 168 -7.37 -7.21 2.65
CA VAL A 168 -6.09 -6.50 2.84
C VAL A 168 -5.39 -6.29 1.49
N PHE A 169 -5.15 -7.35 0.73
CA PHE A 169 -4.45 -7.25 -0.55
C PHE A 169 -5.20 -6.43 -1.60
N LEU A 170 -6.53 -6.53 -1.66
CA LEU A 170 -7.32 -5.70 -2.58
C LEU A 170 -7.19 -4.21 -2.26
N GLY A 171 -7.28 -3.85 -0.98
CA GLY A 171 -7.09 -2.47 -0.54
C GLY A 171 -5.66 -1.99 -0.75
N MET A 172 -4.65 -2.81 -0.42
CA MET A 172 -3.24 -2.48 -0.68
C MET A 172 -2.97 -2.29 -2.17
N ASN A 173 -3.50 -3.13 -3.05
CA ASN A 173 -3.35 -2.97 -4.48
C ASN A 173 -4.00 -1.65 -4.97
N ALA A 174 -5.23 -1.36 -4.55
CA ALA A 174 -5.88 -0.12 -4.95
C ALA A 174 -5.15 1.12 -4.40
N HIS A 175 -4.70 1.07 -3.16
CA HIS A 175 -3.99 2.18 -2.53
C HIS A 175 -2.57 2.34 -3.09
N VAL A 176 -1.77 1.27 -3.16
CA VAL A 176 -0.36 1.35 -3.58
C VAL A 176 -0.21 1.37 -5.09
N ASN A 177 -0.81 0.42 -5.83
CA ASN A 177 -0.58 0.35 -7.28
C ASN A 177 -1.38 1.40 -8.06
N ARG A 178 -2.54 1.83 -7.55
CA ARG A 178 -3.36 2.87 -8.20
C ARG A 178 -3.13 4.25 -7.61
N ASP A 179 -3.34 4.47 -6.31
CA ASP A 179 -3.35 5.85 -5.78
C ASP A 179 -1.93 6.45 -5.69
N LEU A 180 -0.94 5.70 -5.17
CA LEU A 180 0.41 6.21 -4.91
C LEU A 180 1.13 6.82 -6.12
N PRO A 181 1.06 6.26 -7.35
CA PRO A 181 1.64 6.91 -8.53
C PRO A 181 1.10 8.34 -8.77
N PHE A 182 -0.21 8.53 -8.60
CA PHE A 182 -0.85 9.83 -8.81
C PHE A 182 -0.48 10.80 -7.69
N VAL A 183 -0.52 10.35 -6.44
CA VAL A 183 -0.05 11.12 -5.28
C VAL A 183 1.38 11.61 -5.50
N LEU A 184 2.31 10.71 -5.80
CA LEU A 184 3.71 11.04 -6.06
C LEU A 184 3.89 12.05 -7.21
N ALA A 185 3.14 11.87 -8.30
CA ALA A 185 3.16 12.80 -9.42
C ALA A 185 2.58 14.18 -9.06
N ASP A 186 1.58 14.25 -8.18
CA ASP A 186 0.94 15.49 -7.73
C ASP A 186 1.75 16.24 -6.67
N ILE A 187 2.55 15.54 -5.86
CA ILE A 187 3.35 16.15 -4.79
C ILE A 187 4.81 16.43 -5.17
N GLY A 188 5.26 15.86 -6.29
CA GLY A 188 6.57 16.10 -6.88
C GLY A 188 7.63 15.10 -6.42
N LEU A 189 8.40 14.60 -7.39
CA LEU A 189 9.41 13.56 -7.23
C LEU A 189 10.82 14.08 -6.89
N VAL A 190 11.03 15.39 -7.02
CA VAL A 190 12.33 16.06 -6.89
C VAL A 190 12.20 17.20 -5.87
N LYS A 191 13.23 17.40 -5.06
CA LYS A 191 13.33 18.50 -4.09
C LYS A 191 13.63 19.83 -4.81
N PRO A 192 13.42 20.99 -4.15
CA PRO A 192 13.76 22.29 -4.75
C PRO A 192 15.23 22.45 -5.18
N ASP A 193 16.15 21.67 -4.59
CA ASP A 193 17.58 21.66 -4.92
C ASP A 193 17.94 20.71 -6.09
N GLY A 194 16.95 20.05 -6.70
CA GLY A 194 17.15 19.11 -7.80
C GLY A 194 17.43 17.67 -7.36
N THR A 195 17.54 17.38 -6.05
CA THR A 195 17.78 16.02 -5.57
C THR A 195 16.49 15.18 -5.58
N SER A 196 16.62 13.88 -5.89
CA SER A 196 15.48 12.96 -5.93
C SER A 196 14.90 12.70 -4.54
N ARG A 197 13.56 12.59 -4.45
CA ARG A 197 12.84 12.16 -3.25
C ARG A 197 12.71 10.64 -3.12
N LYS A 198 13.28 9.87 -4.07
CA LYS A 198 13.23 8.39 -4.08
C LYS A 198 13.79 7.78 -2.81
N ALA A 199 14.87 8.34 -2.26
CA ALA A 199 15.51 7.81 -1.06
C ALA A 199 14.54 7.77 0.13
N ASP A 200 13.79 8.86 0.37
CA ASP A 200 12.78 8.86 1.44
C ASP A 200 11.58 7.96 1.10
N HIS A 201 11.18 7.87 -0.18
CA HIS A 201 10.14 6.93 -0.62
C HIS A 201 10.51 5.46 -0.38
N ASP A 202 11.77 5.09 -0.61
CA ASP A 202 12.29 3.74 -0.38
C ASP A 202 12.47 3.48 1.12
N ARG A 203 12.88 4.50 1.90
CA ARG A 203 13.05 4.41 3.36
C ARG A 203 11.74 4.07 4.09
N VAL A 204 10.59 4.44 3.53
CA VAL A 204 9.26 4.02 4.02
C VAL A 204 9.15 2.49 4.10
N ASN A 205 9.81 1.74 3.22
CA ASN A 205 9.74 0.27 3.23
C ASN A 205 10.25 -0.32 4.56
N ASP A 206 11.15 0.37 5.26
CA ASP A 206 11.77 -0.14 6.47
C ASP A 206 10.79 -0.14 7.66
N PHE A 207 9.97 0.90 7.82
CA PHE A 207 8.92 0.87 8.86
C PHE A 207 7.73 0.01 8.42
N LEU A 208 7.42 -0.09 7.12
CA LEU A 208 6.38 -1.00 6.63
C LEU A 208 6.72 -2.46 6.96
N ALA A 209 8.00 -2.83 6.84
CA ALA A 209 8.48 -4.15 7.25
C ALA A 209 8.29 -4.36 8.76
N ALA A 210 8.64 -3.37 9.59
CA ALA A 210 8.42 -3.42 11.05
C ALA A 210 6.93 -3.53 11.42
N THR A 211 6.07 -2.76 10.77
CA THR A 211 4.60 -2.75 11.00
C THR A 211 4.00 -4.14 10.75
N ASN A 212 4.45 -4.81 9.70
CA ASN A 212 3.88 -6.09 9.27
C ASN A 212 4.03 -7.21 10.31
N GLN A 213 4.97 -7.08 11.26
CA GLN A 213 5.17 -8.07 12.33
C GLN A 213 3.97 -8.21 13.26
N TYR A 214 3.17 -7.15 13.44
CA TYR A 214 2.06 -7.14 14.39
C TYR A 214 0.72 -6.78 13.77
N LEU A 215 0.70 -6.14 12.60
CA LEU A 215 -0.52 -5.67 11.95
C LEU A 215 -1.55 -6.78 11.68
N LEU A 216 -1.12 -7.92 11.16
CA LEU A 216 -2.02 -9.05 10.89
C LEU A 216 -2.48 -9.76 12.19
N PRO A 217 -1.60 -10.08 13.15
CA PRO A 217 -2.03 -10.55 14.48
C PRO A 217 -3.02 -9.63 15.20
N GLU A 218 -2.82 -8.31 15.16
CA GLU A 218 -3.78 -7.36 15.77
C GLU A 218 -5.12 -7.39 15.06
N ALA A 219 -5.13 -7.44 13.72
CA ALA A 219 -6.36 -7.56 12.95
C ALA A 219 -7.09 -8.90 13.20
N ALA A 220 -6.33 -9.99 13.40
CA ALA A 220 -6.85 -11.33 13.63
C ALA A 220 -7.65 -11.44 14.93
N LYS A 221 -7.27 -10.69 15.97
CA LYS A 221 -7.99 -10.68 17.26
C LYS A 221 -9.45 -10.26 17.16
N PHE A 222 -9.78 -9.36 16.24
CA PHE A 222 -11.07 -8.68 16.24
C PHE A 222 -11.87 -8.79 14.94
N LEU A 223 -11.23 -9.05 13.81
CA LEU A 223 -11.88 -8.96 12.49
C LEU A 223 -12.02 -10.30 11.77
N ASP A 224 -10.94 -11.10 11.75
CA ASP A 224 -10.92 -12.39 11.07
C ASP A 224 -9.77 -13.24 11.62
N PRO A 225 -10.04 -14.32 12.37
CA PRO A 225 -8.98 -15.07 13.03
C PRO A 225 -8.06 -15.78 12.03
N THR A 226 -8.42 -15.86 10.74
CA THR A 226 -7.55 -16.47 9.73
C THR A 226 -6.51 -15.49 9.15
N LEU A 227 -6.44 -14.25 9.65
CA LEU A 227 -5.50 -13.25 9.16
C LEU A 227 -4.04 -13.52 9.56
N ASP A 228 -3.81 -14.15 10.71
CA ASP A 228 -2.49 -14.50 11.22
C ASP A 228 -2.18 -16.00 11.10
N ASP A 229 -3.13 -16.82 10.64
CA ASP A 229 -2.97 -18.26 10.52
C ASP A 229 -1.88 -18.67 9.53
N GLY A 230 -1.47 -17.80 8.58
CA GLY A 230 -0.37 -18.02 7.61
C GLY A 230 -0.52 -19.22 6.67
N ASP A 231 -1.44 -20.14 6.98
CA ASP A 231 -1.69 -21.46 6.43
C ASP A 231 -3.17 -21.59 6.10
N ILE A 232 -3.66 -20.76 5.18
CA ILE A 232 -4.92 -21.03 4.51
C ILE A 232 -4.68 -22.23 3.59
N PRO A 233 -5.45 -23.34 3.68
CA PRO A 233 -5.26 -24.49 2.81
C PRO A 233 -5.34 -24.12 1.32
N GLY A 234 -4.18 -24.06 0.65
CA GLY A 234 -4.04 -23.71 -0.77
C GLY A 234 -3.24 -22.43 -1.06
N ILE A 235 -3.05 -21.54 -0.08
CA ILE A 235 -2.20 -20.35 -0.17
C ILE A 235 -1.57 -20.09 1.20
N SER A 236 -0.29 -20.45 1.39
CA SER A 236 0.48 -19.88 2.49
C SER A 236 1.04 -18.53 2.05
N VAL A 237 0.66 -17.48 2.78
CA VAL A 237 1.30 -16.16 2.69
C VAL A 237 1.95 -15.96 4.04
N ASP A 238 3.27 -16.08 4.09
CA ASP A 238 4.00 -15.67 5.27
C ASP A 238 4.15 -14.14 5.27
N ASN A 239 4.46 -13.57 6.44
CA ASN A 239 4.67 -12.14 6.59
C ASN A 239 5.76 -11.61 5.64
N SER A 240 6.75 -12.43 5.28
CA SER A 240 7.84 -12.05 4.39
C SER A 240 7.37 -11.82 2.94
N LEU A 241 6.48 -12.68 2.42
CA LEU A 241 5.93 -12.55 1.07
C LEU A 241 5.06 -11.29 0.91
N MET A 242 4.27 -10.95 1.93
CA MET A 242 3.45 -9.74 1.92
C MET A 242 4.31 -8.47 1.87
N VAL A 243 5.36 -8.40 2.70
CA VAL A 243 6.30 -7.28 2.71
C VAL A 243 7.02 -7.17 1.36
N GLN A 244 7.49 -8.29 0.79
CA GLN A 244 8.16 -8.26 -0.51
C GLN A 244 7.24 -7.84 -1.66
N ALA A 245 5.98 -8.31 -1.67
CA ALA A 245 4.98 -7.86 -2.64
C ALA A 245 4.73 -6.35 -2.52
N LEU A 246 4.64 -5.82 -1.29
CA LEU A 246 4.49 -4.40 -1.04
C LEU A 246 5.68 -3.58 -1.54
N VAL A 247 6.92 -4.05 -1.31
CA VAL A 247 8.13 -3.39 -1.81
C VAL A 247 8.13 -3.33 -3.35
N VAL A 248 7.75 -4.43 -4.02
CA VAL A 248 7.61 -4.47 -5.49
C VAL A 248 6.58 -3.46 -5.96
N TRP A 249 5.41 -3.42 -5.34
CA TRP A 249 4.34 -2.47 -5.68
C TRP A 249 4.74 -1.02 -5.44
N ARG A 250 5.48 -0.71 -4.37
CA ARG A 250 5.98 0.64 -4.10
C ARG A 250 7.04 1.09 -5.11
N GLU A 251 7.93 0.21 -5.55
CA GLU A 251 8.85 0.52 -6.65
C GLU A 251 8.09 0.73 -7.96
N GLN A 252 7.12 -0.13 -8.28
CA GLN A 252 6.27 0.03 -9.46
C GLN A 252 5.48 1.35 -9.43
N ALA A 253 5.01 1.76 -8.25
CA ALA A 253 4.32 3.03 -8.06
C ALA A 253 5.24 4.22 -8.34
N TRP A 254 6.49 4.16 -7.85
CA TRP A 254 7.51 5.16 -8.17
C TRP A 254 7.73 5.27 -9.68
N ARG A 255 7.95 4.14 -10.37
CA ARG A 255 8.14 4.12 -11.83
C ARG A 255 6.94 4.66 -12.60
N ASN A 256 5.72 4.37 -12.14
CA ASN A 256 4.52 4.94 -12.74
C ASN A 256 4.41 6.44 -12.52
N ALA A 257 4.82 6.96 -11.37
CA ALA A 257 4.91 8.40 -11.14
C ALA A 257 5.95 9.06 -12.07
N GLU A 258 7.12 8.44 -12.26
CA GLU A 258 8.13 8.91 -13.22
C GLU A 258 7.56 9.00 -14.64
N ARG A 259 6.81 7.98 -15.07
CA ARG A 259 6.12 7.98 -16.37
C ARG A 259 5.06 9.07 -16.48
N LEU A 260 4.28 9.30 -15.43
CA LEU A 260 3.27 10.36 -15.38
C LEU A 260 3.91 11.74 -15.51
N VAL A 261 5.03 11.99 -14.81
CA VAL A 261 5.75 13.27 -14.82
C VAL A 261 6.51 13.49 -16.12
N ALA A 262 7.10 12.44 -16.71
CA ALA A 262 7.86 12.51 -17.95
C ALA A 262 6.99 12.59 -19.22
N ALA A 263 5.68 12.38 -19.11
CA ALA A 263 4.77 12.41 -20.26
C ALA A 263 4.76 13.80 -20.93
N PRO A 264 5.09 13.90 -22.24
CA PRO A 264 5.34 15.19 -22.90
C PRO A 264 4.05 15.96 -23.25
N THR A 265 2.89 15.29 -23.23
CA THR A 265 1.60 15.90 -23.55
C THR A 265 0.51 15.42 -22.59
N PRO A 266 -0.61 16.16 -22.45
CA PRO A 266 -1.76 15.70 -21.67
C PRO A 266 -2.30 14.34 -22.12
N GLU A 267 -2.31 14.06 -23.43
CA GLU A 267 -2.76 12.78 -23.99
C GLU A 267 -1.81 11.63 -23.61
N ALA A 268 -0.50 11.86 -23.66
CA ALA A 268 0.48 10.88 -23.20
C ALA A 268 0.34 10.61 -21.70
N ARG A 269 0.10 11.66 -20.89
CA ARG A 269 -0.13 11.51 -19.45
C ARG A 269 -1.42 10.73 -19.18
N ALA A 270 -2.49 11.03 -19.93
CA ALA A 270 -3.76 10.31 -19.83
C ALA A 270 -3.62 8.83 -20.22
N ALA A 271 -2.80 8.50 -21.23
CA ALA A 271 -2.50 7.12 -21.58
C ALA A 271 -1.79 6.37 -20.44
N VAL A 272 -0.77 6.98 -19.83
CA VAL A 272 -0.09 6.39 -18.65
C VAL A 272 -1.07 6.22 -17.49
N ALA A 273 -1.89 7.23 -17.19
CA ALA A 273 -2.92 7.15 -16.16
C ALA A 273 -3.91 6.00 -16.42
N GLN A 274 -4.34 5.84 -17.67
CA GLN A 274 -5.23 4.76 -18.06
C GLN A 274 -4.58 3.39 -17.90
N GLU A 275 -3.30 3.25 -18.23
CA GLU A 275 -2.56 2.00 -18.01
C GLU A 275 -2.44 1.65 -16.52
N ILE A 276 -2.18 2.63 -15.65
CA ILE A 276 -2.15 2.44 -14.18
C ILE A 276 -3.51 1.91 -13.70
N GLU A 277 -4.60 2.55 -14.11
CA GLU A 277 -5.96 2.13 -13.75
C GLU A 277 -6.28 0.71 -14.25
N GLN A 278 -5.88 0.36 -15.48
CA GLN A 278 -6.09 -0.97 -16.05
C GLN A 278 -5.27 -2.05 -15.34
N MET A 279 -3.99 -1.79 -15.07
CA MET A 279 -3.11 -2.74 -14.39
C MET A 279 -3.59 -3.02 -12.97
N ALA A 280 -3.87 -1.98 -12.18
CA ALA A 280 -4.37 -2.15 -10.82
C ALA A 280 -5.72 -2.87 -10.78
N ALA A 281 -6.60 -2.64 -11.77
CA ALA A 281 -7.85 -3.38 -11.89
C ALA A 281 -7.64 -4.86 -12.25
N ALA A 282 -6.74 -5.15 -13.18
CA ALA A 282 -6.40 -6.52 -13.56
C ALA A 282 -5.80 -7.29 -12.38
N GLU A 283 -4.91 -6.66 -11.62
CA GLU A 283 -4.34 -7.23 -10.40
C GLU A 283 -5.40 -7.44 -9.32
N ALA A 284 -6.33 -6.49 -9.14
CA ALA A 284 -7.47 -6.68 -8.23
C ALA A 284 -8.32 -7.90 -8.60
N LEU A 285 -8.54 -8.18 -9.89
CA LEU A 285 -9.27 -9.38 -10.33
C LEU A 285 -8.51 -10.67 -10.01
N LEU A 286 -7.18 -10.66 -10.15
CA LEU A 286 -6.32 -11.80 -9.79
C LEU A 286 -6.34 -12.06 -8.29
N ILE A 287 -6.17 -11.00 -7.48
CA ILE A 287 -6.25 -11.08 -6.02
C ILE A 287 -7.62 -11.60 -5.61
N ARG A 288 -8.71 -11.03 -6.13
CA ARG A 288 -10.07 -11.50 -5.83
C ARG A 288 -10.23 -12.97 -6.13
N THR A 289 -9.73 -13.44 -7.28
CA THR A 289 -9.80 -14.86 -7.66
C THR A 289 -9.00 -15.75 -6.72
N ALA A 290 -7.79 -15.33 -6.37
CA ALA A 290 -6.89 -16.09 -5.50
C ALA A 290 -7.46 -16.23 -4.07
N PHE A 291 -8.06 -15.18 -3.54
CA PHE A 291 -8.55 -15.14 -2.15
C PHE A 291 -10.06 -15.37 -2.01
N SER A 292 -10.74 -15.77 -3.09
CA SER A 292 -12.17 -16.07 -3.04
C SER A 292 -12.47 -17.26 -2.13
N TYR A 293 -13.54 -17.17 -1.34
CA TYR A 293 -14.04 -18.32 -0.60
C TYR A 293 -14.43 -19.43 -1.57
N THR A 294 -13.97 -20.65 -1.28
CA THR A 294 -14.32 -21.85 -2.04
C THR A 294 -15.28 -22.73 -1.23
N PRO A 295 -15.98 -23.70 -1.86
CA PRO A 295 -16.81 -24.65 -1.10
C PRO A 295 -16.05 -25.38 0.01
N LEU A 296 -14.74 -25.62 -0.17
CA LEU A 296 -13.90 -26.23 0.86
C LEU A 296 -13.75 -25.32 2.08
N HIS A 297 -13.54 -24.02 1.89
CA HIS A 297 -13.48 -23.07 3.01
C HIS A 297 -14.77 -23.08 3.82
N THR A 298 -15.92 -23.06 3.15
CA THR A 298 -17.23 -23.15 3.83
C THR A 298 -17.39 -24.46 4.58
N LEU A 299 -16.97 -25.59 4.01
CA LEU A 299 -17.01 -26.90 4.66
C LEU A 299 -16.13 -26.96 5.92
N LEU A 300 -14.97 -26.31 5.88
CA LEU A 300 -14.04 -26.23 7.01
C LEU A 300 -14.39 -25.12 8.02
N GLY A 301 -15.52 -24.42 7.84
CA GLY A 301 -15.92 -23.35 8.75
C GLY A 301 -15.10 -22.06 8.64
N MET A 302 -14.41 -21.85 7.51
CA MET A 302 -13.63 -20.65 7.21
C MET A 302 -14.33 -19.76 6.18
N GLY A 303 -15.66 -19.72 6.21
CA GLY A 303 -16.48 -18.93 5.29
C GLY A 303 -16.80 -17.53 5.82
N PRO A 304 -17.48 -16.71 5.00
CA PRO A 304 -17.85 -15.35 5.38
C PRO A 304 -18.76 -15.33 6.63
N SER A 305 -19.66 -16.31 6.78
CA SER A 305 -20.53 -16.39 7.96
C SER A 305 -19.76 -16.59 9.27
N GLN A 306 -18.69 -17.40 9.26
CA GLN A 306 -17.88 -17.62 10.45
C GLN A 306 -17.04 -16.41 10.80
N ARG A 307 -16.46 -15.73 9.80
CA ARG A 307 -15.80 -14.44 9.99
C ARG A 307 -16.75 -13.40 10.59
N ASN A 308 -17.97 -13.27 10.05
CA ASN A 308 -18.97 -12.33 10.58
C ASN A 308 -19.29 -12.62 12.04
N ALA A 309 -19.58 -13.89 12.38
CA ALA A 309 -19.89 -14.29 13.74
C ALA A 309 -18.72 -14.05 14.71
N PHE A 310 -17.49 -14.33 14.26
CA PHE A 310 -16.29 -14.02 15.04
C PHE A 310 -16.17 -12.52 15.30
N CYS A 311 -16.23 -11.68 14.26
CA CYS A 311 -16.14 -10.25 14.40
C CYS A 311 -17.23 -9.70 15.33
N GLU A 312 -18.48 -10.12 15.17
CA GLU A 312 -19.58 -9.68 16.04
C GLU A 312 -19.33 -9.99 17.52
N SER A 313 -18.65 -11.11 17.81
CA SER A 313 -18.29 -11.52 19.18
C SER A 313 -17.06 -10.78 19.74
N SER A 314 -16.08 -10.47 18.89
CA SER A 314 -14.75 -9.97 19.29
C SER A 314 -14.62 -8.44 19.17
N PHE A 315 -15.31 -7.81 18.22
CA PHE A 315 -15.16 -6.39 17.89
C PHE A 315 -15.57 -5.46 19.04
N ARG A 316 -16.53 -5.87 19.87
CA ARG A 316 -16.99 -5.08 21.02
C ARG A 316 -15.97 -4.97 22.15
N THR A 317 -14.93 -5.80 22.11
CA THR A 317 -13.88 -5.84 23.13
C THR A 317 -12.56 -5.22 22.67
N ARG A 318 -12.56 -4.55 21.51
CA ARG A 318 -11.39 -3.82 20.98
C ARG A 318 -11.10 -2.54 21.77
#